data_AF-A0A4Y7KKF7-F1
#
_entry.id   AF-A0A4Y7KKF7-F1
#
_cell.length_a   1.000
_cell.length_b   1.000
_cell.length_c   1.000
_cell.angle_alpha   90.00
_cell.angle_beta   90.00
_cell.angle_gamma   90.00
#
_symmetry.space_group_name_H-M   'P 1'
#
loop_
_entity.id
_entity.type
_entity.pdbx_description
1 polymer ?
#
loop_
_entity_poly.entity_id
_entity_poly.type
_entity_poly.pdbx_seq_one_letter_code
_entity_poly.pdbx_strand_id
1 'polypeptide(L)'
;MGGTVKKAYDLLESRENAYMLQQFSNPANTQVHFDTTGPEIWEDTMGKVDIFVMGVGSGGTVSRVGRYLKSMNPNVKIYGLEPAESNVLNVGKPGPHAITGNGVGFKPDILDMDILEEVIEASLIQLFNTPSVTSDDAVKMARELALKEGLMVGISSGANTVAALKLAQRPENKGKLIVTIHASFGERYLSSVLFQELRDEALKMEPVSVD
;
A
#
# COMPACT_ATOMS: atom_id res chain seq x y z
N MET A 1 -13.85 -1.07 7.72
CA MET A 1 -13.76 0.38 8.01
C MET A 1 -15.11 1.09 8.16
N GLY A 2 -16.21 0.63 7.52
CA GLY A 2 -17.50 1.35 7.50
C GLY A 2 -18.10 1.74 8.86
N GLY A 3 -18.00 0.88 9.88
CA GLY A 3 -18.48 1.21 11.23
C GLY A 3 -17.74 2.37 11.89
N THR A 4 -16.42 2.46 11.72
CA THR A 4 -15.59 3.56 12.23
C THR A 4 -15.96 4.88 11.55
N VAL A 5 -16.18 4.87 10.23
CA VAL A 5 -16.61 6.06 9.48
C VAL A 5 -17.97 6.54 9.96
N LYS A 6 -18.95 5.64 10.09
CA LYS A 6 -20.28 5.98 10.62
C LYS A 6 -20.18 6.65 11.99
N LYS A 7 -19.39 6.07 12.90
CA LYS A 7 -19.22 6.66 14.24
C LYS A 7 -18.55 8.03 14.21
N ALA A 8 -17.65 8.29 13.27
CA ALA A 8 -17.05 9.61 13.08
C ALA A 8 -18.10 10.65 12.68
N TYR A 9 -19.07 10.30 11.82
CA TYR A 9 -20.18 11.20 11.47
C TYR A 9 -21.08 11.49 12.67
N ASP A 10 -21.45 10.47 13.45
CA ASP A 10 -22.23 10.69 14.68
C ASP A 10 -21.52 11.67 15.64
N LEU A 11 -20.18 11.59 15.74
CA LEU A 11 -19.38 12.50 16.57
C LEU A 11 -19.27 13.91 15.99
N LEU A 12 -19.24 14.06 14.67
CA LEU A 12 -19.26 15.34 13.99
C LEU A 12 -20.59 16.07 14.23
N GLU A 13 -21.70 15.35 14.12
CA GLU A 13 -23.05 15.91 14.27
C GLU A 13 -23.40 16.26 15.73
N SER A 14 -22.83 15.54 16.70
CA SER A 14 -23.15 15.71 18.13
C SER A 14 -22.23 16.66 18.89
N ARG A 15 -21.20 17.24 18.26
CA ARG A 15 -20.20 18.09 18.92
C ARG A 15 -20.14 19.48 18.28
N GLU A 16 -20.28 20.50 19.11
CA GLU A 16 -20.07 21.89 18.69
C GLU A 16 -18.60 22.11 18.28
N ASN A 17 -18.38 22.89 17.22
CA ASN A 17 -17.06 23.20 16.65
C ASN A 17 -16.25 21.97 16.19
N ALA A 18 -16.89 20.82 15.96
CA ALA A 18 -16.23 19.69 15.34
C ALA A 18 -16.04 19.90 13.84
N TYR A 19 -14.90 19.46 13.31
CA TYR A 19 -14.60 19.47 11.88
C TYR A 19 -13.98 18.13 11.48
N MET A 20 -14.48 17.53 10.40
CA MET A 20 -13.98 16.26 9.90
C MET A 20 -13.17 16.48 8.62
N LEU A 21 -11.90 16.05 8.61
CA LEU A 21 -11.01 16.22 7.46
C LEU A 21 -11.37 15.35 6.25
N GLN A 22 -12.10 14.24 6.46
CA GLN A 22 -12.60 13.33 5.43
C GLN A 22 -11.53 12.86 4.42
N GLN A 23 -10.50 12.14 4.88
CA GLN A 23 -9.36 11.74 4.04
C GLN A 23 -9.69 10.93 2.78
N PHE A 24 -10.90 10.36 2.66
CA PHE A 24 -11.35 9.56 1.50
C PHE A 24 -12.04 10.38 0.41
N SER A 25 -12.42 11.63 0.70
CA SER A 25 -13.13 12.55 -0.21
C SER A 25 -12.46 13.92 -0.33
N ASN A 26 -11.52 14.25 0.57
CA ASN A 26 -10.87 15.55 0.59
C ASN A 26 -9.78 15.67 -0.50
N PRO A 27 -9.91 16.61 -1.46
CA PRO A 27 -8.96 16.78 -2.54
C PRO A 27 -7.55 17.16 -2.06
N ALA A 28 -7.40 17.76 -0.88
CA ALA A 28 -6.10 18.09 -0.30
C ALA A 28 -5.23 16.86 -0.03
N ASN A 29 -5.84 15.69 0.27
CA ASN A 29 -5.13 14.41 0.36
C ASN A 29 -4.42 14.10 -0.97
N THR A 30 -5.13 14.31 -2.07
CA THR A 30 -4.57 14.04 -3.39
C THR A 30 -3.55 15.10 -3.79
N GLN A 31 -3.88 16.38 -3.58
CA GLN A 31 -3.11 17.51 -4.09
C GLN A 31 -1.65 17.47 -3.63
N VAL A 32 -1.41 17.15 -2.35
CA VAL A 32 -0.03 17.07 -1.82
C VAL A 32 0.83 16.06 -2.59
N HIS A 33 0.29 14.92 -3.01
CA HIS A 33 1.05 13.92 -3.76
C HIS A 33 1.32 14.33 -5.22
N PHE A 34 0.49 15.23 -5.78
CA PHE A 34 0.78 15.84 -7.07
C PHE A 34 1.88 16.90 -6.95
N ASP A 35 1.86 17.66 -5.85
CA ASP A 35 2.75 18.80 -5.64
C ASP A 35 4.12 18.40 -5.06
N THR A 36 4.23 17.23 -4.41
CA THR A 36 5.46 16.80 -3.76
C THR A 36 5.90 15.39 -4.18
N THR A 37 5.13 14.35 -3.82
CA THR A 37 5.57 12.95 -4.00
C THR A 37 5.84 12.57 -5.45
N GLY A 38 4.99 13.01 -6.39
CA GLY A 38 5.19 12.81 -7.83
C GLY A 38 6.46 13.51 -8.35
N PRO A 39 6.62 14.82 -8.11
CA PRO A 39 7.83 15.58 -8.44
C PRO A 39 9.11 14.96 -7.90
N GLU A 40 9.14 14.58 -6.62
CA GLU A 40 10.30 13.97 -5.97
C GLU A 40 10.73 12.69 -6.70
N ILE A 41 9.78 11.79 -7.00
CA ILE A 41 10.06 10.56 -7.76
C ILE A 41 10.61 10.89 -9.15
N TRP A 42 10.03 11.87 -9.84
CA TRP A 42 10.48 12.25 -11.18
C TRP A 42 11.90 12.83 -11.17
N GLU A 43 12.18 13.73 -10.23
CA GLU A 43 13.49 14.37 -10.07
C GLU A 43 14.56 13.34 -9.68
N ASP A 44 14.31 12.54 -8.64
CA ASP A 44 15.28 11.58 -8.11
C ASP A 44 15.58 10.43 -9.07
N THR A 45 14.61 10.06 -9.91
CA THR A 45 14.83 9.09 -10.99
C THR A 45 15.40 9.71 -12.27
N MET A 46 15.61 11.04 -12.29
CA MET A 46 16.00 11.80 -13.48
C MET A 46 15.09 11.51 -14.69
N GLY A 47 13.78 11.40 -14.44
CA GLY A 47 12.76 11.10 -15.45
C GLY A 47 12.81 9.68 -16.02
N LYS A 48 13.52 8.74 -15.37
CA LYS A 48 13.69 7.36 -15.85
C LYS A 48 12.65 6.39 -15.30
N VAL A 49 11.77 6.81 -14.38
CA VAL A 49 10.71 5.93 -13.87
C VAL A 49 9.81 5.47 -15.03
N ASP A 50 9.68 4.17 -15.20
CA ASP A 50 8.79 3.57 -16.20
C ASP A 50 7.47 3.09 -15.59
N ILE A 51 7.54 2.64 -14.33
CA ILE A 51 6.43 2.02 -13.61
C ILE A 51 6.38 2.56 -12.19
N PHE A 52 5.19 2.95 -11.75
CA PHE A 52 4.91 3.24 -10.34
C PHE A 52 3.84 2.29 -9.82
N VAL A 53 4.08 1.67 -8.66
CA VAL A 53 3.13 0.76 -8.00
C VAL A 53 2.92 1.15 -6.54
N MET A 54 1.67 1.26 -6.12
CA MET A 54 1.33 1.66 -4.76
C MET A 54 0.01 1.06 -4.26
N GLY A 55 0.03 0.58 -3.01
CA GLY A 55 -1.11 0.15 -2.24
C GLY A 55 -2.21 1.19 -2.08
N VAL A 56 -3.46 0.75 -2.23
CA VAL A 56 -4.64 1.62 -2.14
C VAL A 56 -5.25 1.58 -0.74
N GLY A 57 -4.99 2.65 0.02
CA GLY A 57 -5.73 3.03 1.22
C GLY A 57 -6.84 4.02 0.87
N SER A 58 -6.54 5.33 0.97
CA SER A 58 -7.43 6.38 0.47
C SER A 58 -7.37 6.57 -1.05
N GLY A 59 -6.31 6.09 -1.70
CA GLY A 59 -6.07 6.28 -3.13
C GLY A 59 -5.31 7.57 -3.50
N GLY A 60 -5.15 8.51 -2.57
CA GLY A 60 -4.56 9.81 -2.90
C GLY A 60 -3.14 9.74 -3.47
N THR A 61 -2.29 8.88 -2.90
CA THR A 61 -0.91 8.69 -3.38
C THR A 61 -0.87 8.16 -4.81
N VAL A 62 -1.48 7.00 -5.07
CA VAL A 62 -1.41 6.35 -6.40
C VAL A 62 -2.05 7.22 -7.48
N SER A 63 -3.17 7.88 -7.16
CA SER A 63 -3.88 8.71 -8.12
C SER A 63 -3.07 9.92 -8.55
N ARG A 64 -2.42 10.62 -7.60
CA ARG A 64 -1.76 11.90 -7.93
C ARG A 64 -0.29 11.81 -8.25
N VAL A 65 0.43 10.85 -7.68
CA VAL A 65 1.72 10.45 -8.27
C VAL A 65 1.49 10.00 -9.70
N GLY A 66 0.46 9.18 -9.96
CA GLY A 66 0.14 8.71 -11.30
C GLY A 66 -0.20 9.83 -12.28
N ARG A 67 -1.07 10.78 -11.88
CA ARG A 67 -1.37 11.96 -12.70
C ARG A 67 -0.12 12.79 -13.00
N TYR A 68 0.71 13.05 -12.00
CA TYR A 68 1.94 13.82 -12.19
C TYR A 68 2.90 13.12 -13.14
N LEU A 69 3.24 11.85 -12.88
CA LEU A 69 4.17 11.09 -13.71
C LEU A 69 3.67 10.95 -15.16
N LYS A 70 2.36 10.69 -15.38
CA LYS A 70 1.79 10.65 -16.73
C LYS A 70 1.76 12.02 -17.42
N SER A 71 1.72 13.13 -16.69
CA SER A 71 1.88 14.48 -17.29
C SER A 71 3.32 14.76 -17.74
N MET A 72 4.31 14.13 -17.10
CA MET A 72 5.72 14.23 -17.48
C MET A 72 6.08 13.28 -18.62
N ASN A 73 5.58 12.04 -18.55
CA ASN A 73 5.72 11.03 -19.59
C ASN A 73 4.46 10.15 -19.63
N PRO A 74 3.62 10.25 -20.68
CA PRO A 74 2.36 9.49 -20.76
C PRO A 74 2.57 7.98 -20.86
N ASN A 75 3.77 7.51 -21.17
CA ASN A 75 4.11 6.09 -21.22
C ASN A 75 4.37 5.45 -19.85
N VAL A 76 4.47 6.27 -18.78
CA VAL A 76 4.60 5.73 -17.42
C VAL A 76 3.34 4.93 -17.07
N LYS A 77 3.55 3.72 -16.58
CA LYS A 77 2.49 2.80 -16.16
C LYS A 77 2.25 2.90 -14.66
N ILE A 78 0.99 3.03 -14.26
CA ILE A 78 0.60 3.18 -12.86
C ILE A 78 -0.23 1.98 -12.43
N TYR A 79 0.14 1.37 -11.30
CA TYR A 79 -0.52 0.18 -10.77
C TYR A 79 -1.02 0.44 -9.35
N GLY A 80 -2.29 0.12 -9.12
CA GLY A 80 -2.86 0.04 -7.77
C GLY A 80 -2.60 -1.34 -7.18
N LEU A 81 -2.67 -1.45 -5.85
CA LEU A 81 -2.61 -2.73 -5.15
C LEU A 81 -3.67 -2.78 -4.06
N GLU A 82 -4.42 -3.88 -3.98
CA GLU A 82 -5.36 -4.15 -2.89
C GLU A 82 -5.14 -5.56 -2.28
N PRO A 83 -5.56 -5.80 -1.03
CA PRO A 83 -5.44 -7.11 -0.38
C PRO A 83 -6.32 -8.15 -1.05
N ALA A 84 -5.86 -9.40 -1.01
CA ALA A 84 -6.54 -10.51 -1.67
C ALA A 84 -7.91 -10.81 -1.08
N GLU A 85 -7.92 -10.69 0.23
CA GLU A 85 -9.01 -11.05 1.09
C GLU A 85 -10.08 -9.93 1.09
N SER A 86 -9.81 -8.78 0.43
CA SER A 86 -10.68 -7.60 0.38
C SER A 86 -10.55 -6.85 -0.96
N ASN A 87 -10.76 -7.57 -2.07
CA ASN A 87 -10.53 -7.10 -3.44
C ASN A 87 -11.70 -6.30 -4.05
N VAL A 88 -12.14 -5.26 -3.35
CA VAL A 88 -13.35 -4.48 -3.71
C VAL A 88 -13.19 -3.66 -4.98
N LEU A 89 -11.96 -3.27 -5.35
CA LEU A 89 -11.72 -2.49 -6.57
C LEU A 89 -11.81 -3.35 -7.82
N ASN A 90 -11.61 -4.67 -7.68
CA ASN A 90 -11.82 -5.67 -8.72
C ASN A 90 -13.13 -6.45 -8.59
N VAL A 91 -14.19 -5.81 -8.09
CA VAL A 91 -15.56 -6.37 -8.03
C VAL A 91 -15.72 -7.53 -7.04
N GLY A 92 -14.72 -7.75 -6.17
CA GLY A 92 -14.81 -8.69 -5.07
C GLY A 92 -15.65 -8.19 -3.89
N LYS A 93 -15.57 -8.92 -2.77
CA LYS A 93 -16.26 -8.55 -1.52
C LYS A 93 -15.24 -8.04 -0.50
N PRO A 94 -15.63 -7.09 0.37
CA PRO A 94 -14.78 -6.71 1.49
C PRO A 94 -14.61 -7.91 2.44
N GLY A 95 -13.40 -8.08 2.97
CA GLY A 95 -13.09 -9.13 3.92
C GLY A 95 -11.94 -8.75 4.86
N PRO A 96 -11.74 -9.51 5.95
CA PRO A 96 -10.66 -9.26 6.89
C PRO A 96 -9.30 -9.58 6.24
N HIS A 97 -8.30 -8.71 6.45
CA HIS A 97 -6.93 -8.89 5.96
C HIS A 97 -5.92 -8.27 6.95
N ALA A 98 -4.64 -8.64 6.84
CA ALA A 98 -3.59 -8.12 7.73
C ALA A 98 -2.84 -6.90 7.17
N ILE A 99 -3.01 -6.58 5.89
CA ILE A 99 -2.29 -5.48 5.20
C ILE A 99 -2.79 -4.10 5.69
N THR A 100 -2.35 -3.70 6.87
CA THR A 100 -2.77 -2.46 7.53
C THR A 100 -2.37 -1.24 6.70
N GLY A 101 -3.34 -0.37 6.41
CA GLY A 101 -3.18 0.83 5.59
C GLY A 101 -3.76 0.71 4.18
N ASN A 102 -4.05 -0.50 3.72
CA ASN A 102 -4.68 -0.76 2.42
C ASN A 102 -6.10 -1.34 2.60
N GLY A 103 -6.84 -1.50 1.49
CA GLY A 103 -8.01 -2.39 1.45
C GLY A 103 -9.18 -1.97 2.34
N VAL A 104 -9.57 -0.70 2.31
CA VAL A 104 -10.56 -0.13 3.25
C VAL A 104 -11.98 -0.71 3.14
N GLY A 105 -12.23 -1.55 2.13
CA GLY A 105 -13.48 -2.30 1.94
C GLY A 105 -14.57 -1.53 1.18
N PHE A 106 -14.21 -0.41 0.54
CA PHE A 106 -15.02 0.36 -0.39
C PHE A 106 -14.09 1.16 -1.32
N LYS A 107 -14.59 1.65 -2.45
CA LYS A 107 -13.85 2.55 -3.34
C LYS A 107 -13.85 3.98 -2.76
N PRO A 108 -12.70 4.59 -2.43
CA PRO A 108 -12.64 5.99 -2.02
C PRO A 108 -13.02 6.95 -3.16
N ASP A 109 -13.66 8.08 -2.85
CA ASP A 109 -14.09 9.06 -3.85
C ASP A 109 -12.90 9.70 -4.58
N ILE A 110 -11.79 9.89 -3.87
CA ILE A 110 -10.57 10.51 -4.42
C ILE A 110 -9.69 9.55 -5.24
N LEU A 111 -10.02 8.26 -5.28
CA LEU A 111 -9.29 7.29 -6.08
C LEU A 111 -9.67 7.46 -7.56
N ASP A 112 -8.72 7.95 -8.32
CA ASP A 112 -8.76 7.99 -9.77
C ASP A 112 -8.41 6.62 -10.35
N MET A 113 -9.40 5.94 -10.92
CA MET A 113 -9.21 4.62 -11.54
C MET A 113 -8.71 4.72 -12.98
N ASP A 114 -8.97 5.84 -13.67
CA ASP A 114 -8.69 5.99 -15.10
C ASP A 114 -7.18 6.14 -15.38
N ILE A 115 -6.39 6.46 -14.36
CA ILE A 115 -4.92 6.55 -14.44
C ILE A 115 -4.23 5.21 -14.26
N LEU A 116 -4.94 4.20 -13.74
CA LEU A 116 -4.37 2.89 -13.42
C LEU A 116 -4.42 2.00 -14.67
N GLU A 117 -3.33 1.32 -14.96
CA GLU A 117 -3.34 0.25 -15.96
C GLU A 117 -4.18 -0.93 -15.46
N GLU A 118 -4.02 -1.26 -14.17
CA GLU A 118 -4.83 -2.22 -13.44
C GLU A 118 -4.63 -2.01 -11.93
N VAL A 119 -5.56 -2.55 -11.14
CA VAL A 119 -5.33 -2.79 -9.71
C VAL A 119 -4.86 -4.23 -9.59
N ILE A 120 -3.62 -4.42 -9.18
CA ILE A 120 -3.03 -5.74 -8.92
C ILE A 120 -3.89 -6.39 -7.83
N GLU A 121 -4.76 -7.28 -8.27
CA GLU A 121 -5.59 -8.12 -7.42
C GLU A 121 -4.72 -8.96 -6.52
N ALA A 122 -5.36 -9.54 -5.52
CA ALA A 122 -4.89 -10.82 -5.07
C ALA A 122 -6.05 -11.81 -5.00
N SER A 123 -6.01 -12.86 -5.80
CA SER A 123 -7.04 -13.89 -5.67
C SER A 123 -6.53 -15.27 -6.09
N LEU A 124 -7.16 -16.25 -5.45
CA LEU A 124 -6.91 -17.68 -5.43
C LEU A 124 -7.19 -18.40 -6.75
N ILE A 125 -7.15 -17.71 -7.89
CA ILE A 125 -7.50 -18.30 -9.18
C ILE A 125 -6.46 -17.93 -10.22
N GLN A 126 -5.52 -18.86 -10.45
CA GLN A 126 -4.50 -18.89 -11.51
C GLN A 126 -5.03 -18.76 -12.95
N LEU A 127 -6.34 -18.52 -13.17
CA LEU A 127 -6.95 -18.55 -14.50
C LEU A 127 -6.74 -17.27 -15.30
N PHE A 128 -6.32 -16.18 -14.67
CA PHE A 128 -5.85 -14.98 -15.35
C PHE A 128 -4.48 -14.63 -14.76
N ASN A 129 -3.53 -14.22 -15.61
CA ASN A 129 -2.15 -13.88 -15.25
C ASN A 129 -2.02 -12.63 -14.36
N THR A 130 -3.02 -12.33 -13.51
CA THR A 130 -3.05 -11.20 -12.60
C THR A 130 -2.27 -11.57 -11.33
N PRO A 131 -1.16 -10.91 -11.01
CA PRO A 131 -0.29 -11.28 -9.90
C PRO A 131 -0.95 -11.00 -8.54
N SER A 132 -1.05 -12.00 -7.64
CA SER A 132 -1.67 -11.82 -6.32
C SER A 132 -0.72 -11.46 -5.17
N VAL A 133 -1.08 -10.51 -4.30
CA VAL A 133 -0.44 -10.24 -3.00
C VAL A 133 -1.36 -10.58 -1.81
N THR A 134 -1.08 -11.68 -1.12
CA THR A 134 -1.81 -12.05 0.10
C THR A 134 -1.25 -11.33 1.34
N SER A 135 -2.01 -11.37 2.45
CA SER A 135 -1.50 -10.92 3.75
C SER A 135 -0.21 -11.64 4.17
N ASP A 136 -0.14 -12.95 3.92
CA ASP A 136 1.03 -13.78 4.26
C ASP A 136 2.25 -13.40 3.41
N ASP A 137 2.07 -13.18 2.10
CA ASP A 137 3.14 -12.68 1.22
C ASP A 137 3.68 -11.34 1.71
N ALA A 138 2.78 -10.43 2.09
CA ALA A 138 3.14 -9.09 2.55
C ALA A 138 3.92 -9.13 3.88
N VAL A 139 3.47 -9.93 4.85
CA VAL A 139 4.16 -10.12 6.14
C VAL A 139 5.53 -10.75 5.93
N LYS A 140 5.61 -11.82 5.12
CA LYS A 140 6.86 -12.49 4.81
C LYS A 140 7.85 -11.54 4.15
N MET A 141 7.41 -10.78 3.14
CA MET A 141 8.26 -9.82 2.45
C MET A 141 8.74 -8.69 3.39
N ALA A 142 7.89 -8.17 4.26
CA ALA A 142 8.30 -7.14 5.23
C ALA A 142 9.38 -7.66 6.19
N ARG A 143 9.30 -8.94 6.62
CA ARG A 143 10.37 -9.58 7.40
C ARG A 143 11.65 -9.78 6.58
N GLU A 144 11.54 -10.21 5.32
CA GLU A 144 12.68 -10.37 4.43
C GLU A 144 13.40 -9.03 4.14
N LEU A 145 12.66 -7.94 3.99
CA LEU A 145 13.23 -6.58 3.84
C LEU A 145 14.09 -6.19 5.05
N ALA A 146 13.65 -6.50 6.27
CA ALA A 146 14.45 -6.24 7.46
C ALA A 146 15.72 -7.11 7.50
N LEU A 147 15.59 -8.40 7.19
CA LEU A 147 16.70 -9.37 7.28
C LEU A 147 17.74 -9.24 6.17
N LYS A 148 17.32 -8.90 4.95
CA LYS A 148 18.18 -8.90 3.75
C LYS A 148 18.60 -7.51 3.32
N GLU A 149 17.72 -6.52 3.49
CA GLU A 149 17.96 -5.14 3.02
C GLU A 149 18.19 -4.15 4.18
N GLY A 150 18.06 -4.60 5.44
CA GLY A 150 18.17 -3.72 6.61
C GLY A 150 17.02 -2.71 6.73
N LEU A 151 15.90 -2.94 6.04
CA LEU A 151 14.76 -2.03 5.99
C LEU A 151 13.64 -2.50 6.92
N MET A 152 13.54 -1.87 8.10
CA MET A 152 12.50 -2.15 9.09
C MET A 152 11.19 -1.43 8.73
N VAL A 153 10.27 -2.12 8.05
CA VAL A 153 9.08 -1.50 7.43
C VAL A 153 7.77 -2.19 7.81
N GLY A 154 6.63 -1.50 7.59
CA GLY A 154 5.29 -2.06 7.82
C GLY A 154 4.83 -3.08 6.77
N ILE A 155 3.69 -3.73 7.04
CA ILE A 155 3.13 -4.80 6.19
C ILE A 155 2.75 -4.28 4.78
N SER A 156 2.22 -3.06 4.67
CA SER A 156 1.89 -2.45 3.36
C SER A 156 3.12 -2.22 2.48
N SER A 157 4.28 -1.92 3.08
CA SER A 157 5.57 -1.83 2.38
C SER A 157 5.97 -3.20 1.81
N GLY A 158 5.80 -4.28 2.59
CA GLY A 158 5.99 -5.64 2.11
C GLY A 158 5.09 -5.95 0.92
N ALA A 159 3.81 -5.60 1.00
CA ALA A 159 2.84 -5.80 -0.08
C ALA A 159 3.25 -5.07 -1.38
N ASN A 160 3.65 -3.80 -1.25
CA ASN A 160 4.17 -2.97 -2.33
C ASN A 160 5.40 -3.59 -3.01
N THR A 161 6.36 -4.10 -2.22
CA THR A 161 7.54 -4.79 -2.75
C THR A 161 7.17 -6.08 -3.49
N VAL A 162 6.23 -6.89 -2.96
CA VAL A 162 5.76 -8.10 -3.66
C VAL A 162 5.15 -7.73 -5.02
N ALA A 163 4.32 -6.69 -5.08
CA ALA A 163 3.72 -6.23 -6.33
C ALA A 163 4.79 -5.74 -7.32
N ALA A 164 5.77 -4.97 -6.87
CA ALA A 164 6.89 -4.52 -7.70
C ALA A 164 7.70 -5.69 -8.28
N LEU A 165 8.02 -6.70 -7.47
CA LEU A 165 8.74 -7.90 -7.93
C LEU A 165 7.93 -8.70 -8.95
N LYS A 166 6.61 -8.84 -8.75
CA LYS A 166 5.72 -9.51 -9.70
C LYS A 166 5.63 -8.75 -11.04
N LEU A 167 5.58 -7.42 -11.01
CA LEU A 167 5.67 -6.60 -12.22
C LEU A 167 7.01 -6.75 -12.93
N ALA A 168 8.11 -6.82 -12.18
CA ALA A 168 9.46 -7.00 -12.74
C ALA A 168 9.65 -8.36 -13.45
N GLN A 169 8.88 -9.38 -13.06
CA GLN A 169 8.90 -10.69 -13.70
C GLN A 169 8.22 -10.71 -15.09
N ARG A 170 7.42 -9.70 -15.43
CA ARG A 170 6.74 -9.63 -16.73
C ARG A 170 7.76 -9.35 -17.84
N PRO A 171 7.75 -10.12 -18.96
CA PRO A 171 8.72 -9.97 -20.04
C PRO A 171 8.83 -8.53 -20.58
N GLU A 172 7.71 -7.83 -20.71
CA GLU A 172 7.62 -6.45 -21.20
C GLU A 172 8.18 -5.40 -20.24
N ASN A 173 8.54 -5.80 -19.01
CA ASN A 173 9.09 -4.92 -17.98
C ASN A 173 10.59 -5.15 -17.73
N LYS A 174 11.24 -6.05 -18.47
CA LYS A 174 12.69 -6.25 -18.35
C LYS A 174 13.45 -4.96 -18.67
N GLY A 175 14.40 -4.62 -17.80
CA GLY A 175 15.24 -3.43 -17.93
C GLY A 175 14.55 -2.11 -17.55
N LYS A 176 13.29 -2.15 -17.12
CA LYS A 176 12.54 -0.95 -16.69
C LYS A 176 12.82 -0.59 -15.23
N LEU A 177 12.70 0.69 -14.92
CA LEU A 177 12.75 1.20 -13.55
C LEU A 177 11.35 1.19 -12.93
N ILE A 178 11.19 0.38 -11.88
CA ILE A 178 9.97 0.30 -11.07
C ILE A 178 10.19 1.03 -9.75
N VAL A 179 9.32 1.99 -9.45
CA VAL A 179 9.30 2.72 -8.18
C VAL A 179 8.09 2.28 -7.36
N THR A 180 8.30 2.08 -6.06
CA THR A 180 7.24 1.87 -5.08
C THR A 180 7.58 2.59 -3.76
N ILE A 181 6.67 2.57 -2.79
CA ILE A 181 6.82 3.31 -1.53
C ILE A 181 6.77 2.34 -0.34
N HIS A 182 7.68 2.51 0.61
CA HIS A 182 7.57 1.90 1.93
C HIS A 182 6.90 2.89 2.88
N ALA A 183 5.57 2.77 3.03
CA ALA A 183 4.70 3.83 3.57
C ALA A 183 4.83 4.07 5.08
N SER A 184 5.46 3.16 5.82
CA SER A 184 5.61 3.29 7.28
C SER A 184 6.78 2.48 7.84
N PHE A 185 7.30 2.97 8.96
CA PHE A 185 8.35 2.31 9.73
C PHE A 185 7.82 1.11 10.53
N GLY A 186 8.59 0.02 10.54
CA GLY A 186 8.18 -1.29 11.06
C GLY A 186 7.97 -1.35 12.57
N GLU A 187 8.70 -0.55 13.36
CA GLU A 187 8.59 -0.56 14.82
C GLU A 187 7.17 -0.24 15.33
N ARG A 188 6.38 0.54 14.58
CA ARG A 188 4.98 0.81 14.89
C ARG A 188 4.11 -0.47 14.99
N TYR A 189 4.58 -1.57 14.41
CA TYR A 189 3.82 -2.80 14.23
C TYR A 189 4.26 -3.93 15.17
N LEU A 190 5.09 -3.68 16.20
CA LEU A 190 5.58 -4.70 17.16
C LEU A 190 4.47 -5.54 17.82
N SER A 191 3.27 -4.97 17.97
CA SER A 191 2.12 -5.69 18.53
C SER A 191 1.29 -6.47 17.50
N SER A 192 1.55 -6.30 16.20
CA SER A 192 0.80 -6.96 15.11
C SER A 192 1.34 -8.35 14.75
N VAL A 193 0.67 -9.01 13.79
CA VAL A 193 1.13 -10.28 13.20
C VAL A 193 2.54 -10.20 12.60
N LEU A 194 2.99 -9.00 12.20
CA LEU A 194 4.31 -8.81 11.60
C LEU A 194 5.44 -9.31 12.51
N PHE A 195 5.34 -9.02 13.81
CA PHE A 195 6.35 -9.37 14.82
C PHE A 195 5.89 -10.45 15.80
N GLN A 196 4.74 -11.08 15.56
CA GLN A 196 4.16 -12.02 16.51
C GLN A 196 5.11 -13.19 16.83
N GLU A 197 5.72 -13.83 15.83
CA GLU A 197 6.66 -14.93 16.04
C GLU A 197 7.88 -14.50 16.87
N LEU A 198 8.49 -13.35 16.53
CA LEU A 198 9.64 -12.81 17.27
C LEU A 198 9.27 -12.43 18.71
N ARG A 199 8.08 -11.89 18.92
CA ARG A 199 7.57 -11.58 20.26
C ARG A 199 7.35 -12.86 21.07
N ASP A 200 6.75 -13.89 20.47
CA ASP A 200 6.49 -15.17 21.12
C ASP A 200 7.79 -15.93 21.45
N GLU A 201 8.84 -15.73 20.65
CA GLU A 201 10.20 -16.20 20.93
C GLU A 201 10.85 -15.40 22.06
N ALA A 202 10.85 -14.06 21.97
CA ALA A 202 11.46 -13.18 22.95
C ALA A 202 10.88 -13.35 24.37
N LEU A 203 9.57 -13.61 24.48
CA LEU A 203 8.90 -13.87 25.75
C LEU A 203 9.36 -15.16 26.44
N LYS A 204 10.04 -16.07 25.72
CA LYS A 204 10.57 -17.33 26.24
C LYS A 204 12.08 -17.28 26.49
N MET A 205 12.73 -16.14 26.22
CA MET A 205 14.17 -15.99 26.45
C MET A 205 14.44 -15.85 27.94
N GLU A 206 15.34 -16.69 28.45
CA GLU A 206 15.78 -16.66 29.84
C GLU A 206 17.19 -16.04 29.94
N PRO A 207 17.50 -15.33 31.04
CA PRO A 207 18.87 -14.89 31.28
C PRO A 207 19.80 -16.11 31.44
N VAL A 208 21.04 -15.97 30.99
CA VAL A 208 22.09 -17.00 31.16
C VAL A 208 23.00 -16.66 32.34
N SER A 209 23.58 -17.68 32.99
CA SER A 209 24.58 -17.45 34.05
C SER A 209 25.80 -16.71 33.49
N VAL A 210 26.38 -15.84 34.31
CA VAL A 210 27.65 -15.18 34.05
C VAL A 210 28.59 -15.68 35.14
N ASP A 211 29.16 -16.87 34.94
CA ASP A 211 30.20 -17.44 35.81
C ASP A 211 31.51 -16.65 35.69
#